data_AF-A0A451B3Q1-F1
#
_entry.id   AF-A0A451B3Q1-F1
#
_cell.length_a   1.000
_cell.length_b   1.000
_cell.length_c   1.000
_cell.angle_alpha   90.00
_cell.angle_beta   90.00
_cell.angle_gamma   90.00
#
_symmetry.space_group_name_H-M   'P 1'
#
loop_
_entity.id
_entity.type
_entity.pdbx_description
1 polymer ?
#
loop_
_entity_poly.entity_id
_entity_poly.type
_entity_poly.pdbx_seq_one_letter_code
_entity_poly.pdbx_strand_id
1 'polypeptide(L)'
;QHRKVEGDEHILDIDEDTYPEEYRKVIRWLNRAVSESMIRRTMDVEDEILAELEDMERRIAGMGKTIEEKDKALEGNAKALEENAKALEEKDKVLEEKDKALEEKDRALAEKDSLIAELQGSR
;
A
#
# COMPACT_ATOMS: atom_id res chain seq x y z
N GLN A 1 42.35 -39.58 -4.55
CA GLN A 1 42.72 -38.67 -3.43
C GLN A 1 41.54 -37.74 -3.22
N HIS A 2 40.66 -38.04 -2.25
CA HIS A 2 39.58 -37.13 -1.85
C HIS A 2 40.17 -36.15 -0.84
N ARG A 3 40.54 -34.95 -1.29
CA ARG A 3 40.88 -33.85 -0.39
C ARG A 3 39.56 -33.17 -0.01
N LYS A 4 39.05 -33.47 1.18
CA LYS A 4 38.00 -32.69 1.81
C LYS A 4 38.51 -31.25 1.97
N VAL A 5 37.85 -30.30 1.31
CA VAL A 5 37.99 -28.88 1.65
C VAL A 5 36.75 -28.56 2.47
N GLU A 6 36.87 -28.70 3.78
CA GLU A 6 35.84 -28.32 4.74
C GLU A 6 35.70 -26.79 4.69
N GLY A 7 34.58 -26.29 4.17
CA GLY A 7 34.24 -24.85 4.18
C GLY A 7 33.84 -24.22 2.83
N ASP A 8 33.81 -24.96 1.73
CA ASP A 8 33.35 -24.45 0.43
C ASP A 8 31.89 -24.86 0.20
N GLU A 9 30.93 -23.96 0.44
CA GLU A 9 29.48 -24.19 0.27
C GLU A 9 29.11 -24.53 -1.19
N HIS A 10 29.97 -24.16 -2.16
CA HIS A 10 29.77 -24.39 -3.60
C HIS A 10 30.47 -25.64 -4.15
N ILE A 11 31.18 -26.44 -3.34
CA ILE A 11 31.75 -27.72 -3.81
C ILE A 11 30.78 -28.86 -3.55
N LEU A 12 30.27 -29.45 -4.62
CA LEU A 12 29.56 -30.73 -4.55
C LEU A 12 30.58 -31.88 -4.45
N ASP A 13 30.74 -32.46 -3.27
CA ASP A 13 31.60 -33.64 -3.06
C ASP A 13 30.87 -34.91 -3.52
N ILE A 14 31.01 -35.23 -4.81
CA ILE A 14 30.45 -36.46 -5.39
C ILE A 14 31.48 -37.58 -5.31
N ASP A 15 31.13 -38.64 -4.58
CA ASP A 15 31.88 -39.89 -4.59
C ASP A 15 31.66 -40.64 -5.91
N GLU A 16 32.68 -40.60 -6.78
CA GLU A 16 32.71 -41.23 -8.09
C GLU A 16 32.45 -42.75 -8.03
N ASP A 17 32.85 -43.41 -6.94
CA ASP A 17 32.71 -44.86 -6.81
C ASP A 17 31.26 -45.28 -6.52
N THR A 18 30.41 -44.34 -6.10
CA THR A 18 28.98 -44.55 -5.84
C THR A 18 28.15 -44.62 -7.13
N TYR A 19 28.72 -44.23 -8.27
CA TYR A 19 28.02 -44.18 -9.56
C TYR A 19 28.54 -45.23 -10.56
N PRO A 20 27.68 -45.71 -11.48
CA PRO A 20 28.09 -46.64 -12.53
C PRO A 20 29.24 -46.09 -13.39
N GLU A 21 30.09 -46.99 -13.89
CA GLU A 21 31.32 -46.66 -14.65
C GLU A 21 31.09 -45.73 -15.85
N GLU A 22 29.92 -45.85 -16.49
CA GLU A 22 29.51 -45.02 -17.62
C GLU A 22 29.43 -43.52 -17.26
N TYR A 23 29.10 -43.21 -16.00
CA TYR A 23 28.93 -41.83 -15.52
C TYR A 23 30.15 -41.29 -14.76
N ARG A 24 31.07 -42.16 -14.32
CA ARG A 24 32.30 -41.76 -13.62
C ARG A 24 33.11 -40.70 -14.35
N LYS A 25 33.21 -40.83 -15.68
CA LYS A 25 33.90 -39.86 -16.54
C LYS A 25 33.24 -38.47 -16.51
N VAL A 26 31.92 -38.42 -16.50
CA VAL A 26 31.14 -37.18 -16.44
C VAL A 26 31.27 -36.54 -15.06
N ILE A 27 31.21 -37.34 -13.99
CA ILE A 27 31.40 -36.87 -12.61
C ILE A 27 32.78 -36.26 -12.40
N ARG A 28 33.84 -36.86 -12.96
CA ARG A 28 35.19 -36.28 -12.94
C ARG A 28 35.27 -34.91 -13.62
N TRP A 29 34.59 -34.75 -14.76
CA TRP A 29 34.55 -33.48 -15.47
C TRP A 29 33.77 -32.42 -14.68
N LEU A 30 32.64 -32.80 -14.09
CA LEU A 30 31.86 -31.94 -13.20
C LEU A 30 32.70 -31.49 -12.00
N ASN A 31 33.24 -32.44 -11.22
CA ASN A 31 34.10 -32.13 -10.05
C ASN A 31 35.29 -31.24 -10.42
N ARG A 32 35.85 -31.40 -11.62
CA ARG A 32 36.95 -30.55 -12.11
C ARG A 32 36.49 -29.13 -12.47
N ALA A 33 35.32 -28.99 -13.09
CA ALA A 33 34.75 -27.68 -13.40
C ALA A 33 34.40 -26.90 -12.12
N VAL A 34 33.80 -27.54 -11.11
CA VAL A 34 33.47 -26.89 -9.82
C VAL A 34 34.73 -26.58 -8.98
N SER A 35 35.89 -27.14 -9.36
CA SER A 35 37.19 -26.86 -8.74
C SER A 35 37.89 -25.62 -9.29
N GLU A 36 37.36 -24.97 -10.33
CA GLU A 36 37.97 -23.77 -10.91
C GLU A 36 37.71 -22.52 -10.05
N SER A 37 38.78 -21.92 -9.54
CA SER A 37 38.70 -20.76 -8.62
C SER A 37 37.98 -19.52 -9.20
N MET A 38 37.96 -19.35 -10.52
CA MET A 38 37.26 -18.24 -11.18
C MET A 38 35.75 -18.45 -11.09
N ILE A 39 35.29 -19.68 -11.37
CA ILE A 39 33.86 -20.05 -11.34
C ILE A 39 33.32 -19.87 -9.92
N ARG A 40 34.08 -20.25 -8.89
CA ARG A 40 33.68 -20.07 -7.49
C ARG A 40 33.47 -18.61 -7.11
N ARG A 41 34.45 -17.76 -7.41
CA ARG A 41 34.35 -16.33 -7.12
C ARG A 41 33.16 -15.69 -7.84
N THR A 42 32.85 -16.15 -9.05
CA THR A 42 31.66 -15.69 -9.76
C THR A 42 30.39 -16.16 -9.05
N MET A 43 30.31 -17.43 -8.64
CA MET A 43 29.15 -17.97 -7.91
C MET A 43 28.93 -17.27 -6.56
N ASP A 44 29.99 -16.98 -5.79
CA ASP A 44 29.91 -16.23 -4.53
C ASP A 44 29.25 -14.86 -4.73
N VAL A 45 29.69 -14.14 -5.78
CA VAL A 45 29.16 -12.82 -6.12
C VAL A 45 27.74 -12.93 -6.67
N GLU A 46 27.44 -13.96 -7.46
CA GLU A 46 26.09 -14.21 -7.95
C GLU A 46 25.11 -14.49 -6.80
N ASP A 47 25.50 -15.27 -5.79
CA ASP A 47 24.67 -15.55 -4.62
C ASP A 47 24.42 -14.28 -3.78
N GLU A 48 25.42 -13.42 -3.61
CA GLU A 48 25.26 -12.11 -2.96
C GLU A 48 24.25 -11.24 -3.74
N ILE A 49 24.39 -11.17 -5.07
CA ILE A 49 23.47 -10.43 -5.94
C ILE A 49 22.06 -11.01 -5.88
N LEU A 50 21.92 -12.35 -5.87
CA LEU A 50 20.63 -13.03 -5.76
C LEU A 50 19.95 -12.72 -4.43
N ALA A 51 20.70 -12.75 -3.32
CA ALA A 51 20.18 -12.40 -2.00
C ALA A 51 19.70 -10.94 -1.96
N GLU A 52 20.46 -10.00 -2.53
CA GLU A 52 20.04 -8.60 -2.64
C GLU A 52 18.79 -8.42 -3.52
N LEU A 53 18.70 -9.16 -4.64
CA LEU A 53 17.53 -9.14 -5.51
C LEU A 53 16.28 -9.65 -4.79
N GLU A 54 16.38 -10.77 -4.08
CA GLU A 54 15.26 -11.28 -3.27
C GLU A 54 14.81 -10.27 -2.20
N ASP A 55 15.76 -9.61 -1.52
CA ASP A 55 15.45 -8.58 -0.54
C ASP A 55 14.77 -7.36 -1.17
N MET A 56 15.21 -6.95 -2.37
CA MET A 56 14.54 -5.91 -3.14
C MET A 56 13.12 -6.32 -3.53
N GLU A 57 12.90 -7.54 -4.01
CA GLU A 57 11.57 -8.06 -4.34
C GLU A 57 10.66 -8.08 -3.11
N ARG A 58 11.16 -8.55 -1.97
CA ARG A 58 10.44 -8.51 -0.68
C ARG A 58 10.04 -7.07 -0.30
N ARG A 59 10.95 -6.10 -0.47
CA ARG A 59 10.68 -4.68 -0.20
C ARG A 59 9.64 -4.10 -1.16
N ILE A 60 9.74 -4.40 -2.45
CA ILE A 60 8.78 -3.94 -3.47
C ILE A 60 7.38 -4.50 -3.17
N ALA A 61 7.28 -5.79 -2.84
CA ALA A 61 6.02 -6.41 -2.44
C ALA A 61 5.43 -5.75 -1.18
N GLY A 62 6.28 -5.43 -0.20
CA GLY A 62 5.88 -4.70 1.01
C GLY A 62 5.35 -3.30 0.68
N MET A 63 6.04 -2.55 -0.17
CA MET A 63 5.60 -1.23 -0.63
C MET A 63 4.27 -1.30 -1.38
N GLY A 64 4.07 -2.32 -2.22
CA GLY A 64 2.80 -2.57 -2.92
C GLY A 64 1.62 -2.72 -1.96
N LYS A 65 1.79 -3.50 -0.88
CA LYS A 65 0.77 -3.65 0.16
C LYS A 65 0.47 -2.32 0.86
N THR A 66 1.49 -1.56 1.22
CA THR A 66 1.30 -0.24 1.85
C THR A 66 0.58 0.75 0.93
N ILE A 67 0.84 0.70 -0.38
CA ILE A 67 0.11 1.53 -1.36
C ILE A 67 -1.36 1.10 -1.40
N GLU A 68 -1.65 -0.20 -1.49
CA GLU A 68 -3.02 -0.71 -1.52
C GLU A 68 -3.83 -0.32 -0.25
N GLU A 69 -3.20 -0.39 0.93
CA GLU A 69 -3.80 0.06 2.18
C GLU A 69 -4.10 1.57 2.19
N LYS A 70 -3.18 2.38 1.67
CA LYS A 70 -3.38 3.83 1.54
C LYS A 70 -4.49 4.17 0.54
N ASP A 71 -4.59 3.45 -0.57
CA ASP A 71 -5.64 3.66 -1.56
C ASP A 71 -7.02 3.35 -0.96
N LYS A 72 -7.15 2.26 -0.20
CA LYS A 72 -8.39 1.94 0.54
C LYS A 72 -8.75 3.02 1.56
N ALA A 73 -7.77 3.54 2.29
CA ALA A 73 -7.98 4.62 3.24
C ALA A 73 -8.42 5.94 2.55
N LEU A 74 -7.82 6.26 1.40
CA LEU A 74 -8.20 7.42 0.59
C LEU A 74 -9.63 7.28 0.05
N GLU A 75 -10.02 6.09 -0.43
CA GLU A 75 -11.38 5.83 -0.88
C GLU A 75 -12.40 6.00 0.27
N GLY A 76 -12.07 5.49 1.46
CA GLY A 76 -12.89 5.70 2.67
C GLY A 76 -13.04 7.18 3.02
N ASN A 77 -11.96 7.95 2.99
CA ASN A 77 -11.98 9.39 3.26
C ASN A 77 -12.78 10.15 2.21
N ALA A 78 -12.71 9.77 0.93
CA ALA A 78 -13.49 10.40 -0.13
C ALA A 78 -15.00 10.21 0.09
N LYS A 79 -15.43 9.00 0.48
CA LYS A 79 -16.84 8.71 0.82
C LYS A 79 -17.30 9.54 2.02
N ALA A 80 -16.49 9.62 3.08
CA ALA A 80 -16.81 10.43 4.25
C ALA A 80 -16.91 11.94 3.93
N LEU A 81 -16.07 12.44 3.02
CA LEU A 81 -16.16 13.82 2.54
C LEU A 81 -17.44 14.06 1.74
N GLU A 82 -17.85 13.12 0.89
CA GLU A 82 -19.10 13.22 0.13
C GLU A 82 -20.33 13.24 1.06
N GLU A 83 -20.36 12.38 2.09
CA GLU A 83 -21.42 12.38 3.11
C GLU A 83 -21.47 13.69 3.88
N ASN A 84 -20.32 14.22 4.29
CA ASN A 84 -20.25 15.52 4.96
C ASN A 84 -20.73 16.67 4.07
N ALA A 85 -20.41 16.64 2.77
CA ALA A 85 -20.88 17.65 1.83
C ALA A 85 -22.41 17.63 1.71
N LYS A 86 -23.02 16.43 1.61
CA LYS A 86 -24.49 16.28 1.59
C LYS A 86 -25.12 16.80 2.88
N ALA A 87 -24.54 16.47 4.04
CA ALA A 87 -25.03 16.94 5.33
C ALA A 87 -24.93 18.47 5.49
N LEU A 88 -23.91 19.10 4.90
CA LEU A 88 -23.81 20.56 4.85
C LEU A 88 -24.88 21.16 3.94
N GLU A 89 -25.11 20.61 2.76
CA GLU A 89 -26.16 21.08 1.85
C GLU A 89 -27.56 20.99 2.48
N GLU A 90 -27.84 19.93 3.24
CA GLU A 90 -29.08 19.82 4.01
C GLU A 90 -29.19 20.88 5.10
N LYS A 91 -28.10 21.17 5.82
CA LYS A 91 -28.08 22.25 6.83
C LYS A 91 -28.31 23.62 6.22
N ASP A 92 -27.74 23.89 5.05
CA ASP A 92 -27.93 25.15 4.35
C ASP A 92 -29.41 25.32 3.94
N LYS A 93 -30.06 24.27 3.43
CA LYS A 93 -31.51 24.29 3.13
C LYS A 93 -32.35 24.60 4.37
N VAL A 94 -32.03 23.98 5.51
CA VAL A 94 -32.74 24.23 6.78
C VAL A 94 -32.52 25.68 7.26
N LEU A 95 -31.34 26.25 7.05
CA LEU A 95 -31.07 27.65 7.38
C LEU A 95 -31.89 28.58 6.48
N GLU A 96 -31.93 28.35 5.17
CA GLU A 96 -32.76 29.14 4.25
C GLU A 96 -34.26 29.10 4.61
N GLU A 97 -34.77 27.94 5.02
CA GLU A 97 -36.17 27.81 5.50
C GLU A 97 -36.41 28.61 6.78
N LYS A 98 -35.46 28.60 7.72
CA LYS A 98 -35.55 29.40 8.95
C LYS A 98 -35.51 30.89 8.67
N ASP A 99 -34.66 31.33 7.75
CA ASP A 99 -34.57 32.75 7.38
C ASP A 99 -35.88 33.23 6.75
N LYS A 100 -36.49 32.44 5.86
CA LYS A 100 -37.83 32.74 5.31
C LYS A 100 -38.89 32.83 6.40
N ALA A 101 -38.90 31.90 7.34
CA ALA A 101 -39.85 31.91 8.45
C ALA A 101 -39.66 33.12 9.39
N LEU A 102 -38.42 33.59 9.56
CA LEU A 102 -38.13 34.82 10.30
C LEU A 102 -38.64 36.06 9.55
N GLU A 103 -38.38 36.17 8.25
CA GLU A 103 -38.90 37.27 7.43
C GLU A 103 -40.43 37.36 7.48
N GLU A 104 -41.13 36.22 7.41
CA GLU A 104 -42.59 36.18 7.54
C GLU A 104 -43.07 36.67 8.91
N LYS A 105 -42.36 36.30 9.98
CA LYS A 105 -42.69 36.79 11.33
C LYS A 105 -42.44 38.27 11.48
N ASP A 106 -41.35 38.80 10.93
CA ASP A 106 -41.06 40.23 10.96
C ASP A 106 -42.12 41.04 10.20
N ARG A 107 -42.59 40.55 9.05
CA ARG A 107 -43.71 41.17 8.32
C ARG A 107 -45.00 41.15 9.15
N ALA A 108 -45.35 40.01 9.75
CA ALA A 108 -46.54 39.89 10.58
C ALA A 108 -46.48 40.78 11.84
N LEU A 109 -45.29 41.00 12.41
CA LEU A 109 -45.10 41.94 13.51
C LEU A 109 -45.28 43.39 13.03
N ALA A 110 -44.68 43.77 11.91
CA ALA A 110 -44.83 45.11 11.34
C ALA A 110 -46.30 45.45 11.03
N GLU A 111 -47.07 44.49 10.49
CA GLU A 111 -48.51 44.67 10.27
C GLU A 111 -49.28 44.90 11.59
N LYS A 112 -48.97 44.12 12.64
CA LYS A 112 -49.58 44.31 13.96
C LYS A 112 -49.24 45.65 14.57
N ASP A 113 -47.99 46.09 14.47
CA ASP A 113 -47.55 47.39 14.97
C ASP A 113 -48.28 48.53 14.24
N SER A 114 -48.47 48.42 12.93
CA SER A 114 -49.25 49.39 12.15
C SER A 114 -50.71 49.46 12.61
N LEU A 115 -51.36 48.31 12.83
CA LEU A 115 -52.75 48.26 13.34
C LEU A 115 -52.87 48.85 14.74
N ILE A 116 -51.89 48.61 15.62
CA ILE A 116 -51.86 49.21 16.95
C ILE A 116 -51.73 50.73 16.85
N ALA A 117 -50.87 51.24 15.97
CA ALA A 117 -50.68 52.67 15.77
C ALA A 117 -51.97 53.36 15.26
N GLU A 118 -52.69 52.74 14.31
CA GLU A 118 -53.98 53.25 13.82
C GLU A 118 -55.05 53.30 14.92
N LEU A 119 -55.13 52.25 15.75
CA LEU A 119 -56.07 52.20 16.88
C LEU A 119 -55.76 53.24 17.95
N GLN A 120 -54.47 53.53 18.19
CA GLN A 120 -54.04 54.54 19.15
C GLN A 120 -54.23 55.98 18.64
N GLY A 121 -54.04 56.22 17.35
CA GLY A 121 -54.26 57.54 16.73
C GLY A 121 -55.72 57.91 16.50
N SER A 122 -56.64 56.94 16.57
CA SER A 122 -58.09 57.16 16.44
C SER A 122 -58.81 57.49 17.77
N ARG A 123 -58.06 57.65 18.87
CA ARG A 123 -58.55 58.08 20.20
C ARG A 123 -58.20 59.55 20.46
#